data_AF-A0A9X2J539-F1
#
_entry.id   AF-A0A9X2J539-F1
#
_cell.length_a   1.000
_cell.length_b   1.000
_cell.length_c   1.000
_cell.angle_alpha   90.00
_cell.angle_beta   90.00
_cell.angle_gamma   90.00
#
_symmetry.space_group_name_H-M   'P 1'
#
loop_
_entity.id
_entity.type
_entity.pdbx_description
1 polymer ?
#
loop_
_entity_poly.entity_id
_entity_poly.type
_entity_poly.pdbx_seq_one_letter_code
_entity_poly.pdbx_strand_id
1 'polypeptide(L)'
;MPDWFIERGIGETRAARLDAAGEIVEARIRRDGVTPAGAVLEAKLIAIAPRVTVEANGETFFLPRGASGISEGATMRVRVTREALGGAEPWKRGIAVQTDEYPCEAPPLADGVEGRIEAWDDLLEDARTGLVDFDGGQLRIEPTAAMTMIDVDGWLVPDKLSQMAAWASARAIRRLDLGGSTGIDFPSLEGKEARQQVGTILDDYLEKPFERTAMNGFGFVQVVRPKERASLIDLAQERASFEARALLRRAETSVGAITIHAHPAVIAALRPEWIAALEKRIGGTVALNATPGLAMSGGHAH
;
A
#
# COMPACT_ATOMS: atom_id res chain seq x y z
N MET A 1 9.42 -6.62 -21.81
CA MET A 1 9.03 -5.58 -20.83
C MET A 1 8.91 -6.28 -19.49
N PRO A 2 9.09 -5.62 -18.35
CA PRO A 2 8.80 -6.26 -17.08
C PRO A 2 7.30 -6.54 -17.01
N ASP A 3 6.92 -7.82 -17.01
CA ASP A 3 5.52 -8.24 -17.02
C ASP A 3 4.92 -8.11 -15.61
N TRP A 4 3.64 -7.70 -15.54
CA TRP A 4 2.91 -7.70 -14.28
C TRP A 4 2.44 -9.13 -13.97
N PHE A 5 2.60 -9.52 -12.71
CA PHE A 5 2.00 -10.72 -12.13
C PHE A 5 0.86 -10.30 -11.21
N ILE A 6 -0.25 -11.03 -11.30
CA ILE A 6 -1.47 -10.78 -10.52
C ILE A 6 -1.75 -12.03 -9.69
N GLU A 7 -1.60 -11.91 -8.37
CA GLU A 7 -1.87 -12.99 -7.42
C GLU A 7 -3.20 -12.71 -6.71
N ARG A 8 -4.22 -13.53 -7.02
CA ARG A 8 -5.54 -13.46 -6.37
C ARG A 8 -5.53 -14.21 -5.03
N GLY A 9 -5.22 -13.49 -3.95
CA GLY A 9 -5.25 -14.03 -2.60
C GLY A 9 -6.66 -14.10 -1.99
N ILE A 10 -6.73 -14.53 -0.74
CA ILE A 10 -7.91 -14.37 0.11
C ILE A 10 -7.81 -13.03 0.84
N GLY A 11 -8.83 -12.18 0.70
CA GLY A 11 -8.92 -10.90 1.40
C GLY A 11 -8.16 -9.75 0.72
N GLU A 12 -7.38 -10.05 -0.31
CA GLU A 12 -6.72 -9.09 -1.17
C GLU A 12 -6.26 -9.71 -2.50
N THR A 13 -6.16 -8.87 -3.53
CA THR A 13 -5.43 -9.14 -4.78
C THR A 13 -4.12 -8.37 -4.76
N ARG A 14 -3.03 -9.03 -5.13
CA ARG A 14 -1.68 -8.48 -5.18
C ARG A 14 -1.26 -8.37 -6.63
N ALA A 15 -0.57 -7.29 -6.98
CA ALA A 15 0.07 -7.16 -8.27
C ALA A 15 1.53 -6.75 -8.07
N ALA A 16 2.44 -7.37 -8.80
CA ALA A 16 3.84 -6.99 -8.80
C ALA A 16 4.38 -6.95 -10.23
N ARG A 17 5.15 -5.93 -10.55
CA ARG A 17 5.93 -5.85 -11.77
C ARG A 17 7.35 -6.30 -11.46
N LEU A 18 7.84 -7.31 -12.17
CA LEU A 18 9.15 -7.92 -11.94
C LEU A 18 10.13 -7.51 -13.03
N ASP A 19 11.38 -7.21 -12.68
CA ASP A 19 12.44 -7.04 -13.67
C ASP A 19 12.98 -8.39 -14.19
N ALA A 20 13.99 -8.32 -15.07
CA ALA A 20 14.57 -9.52 -15.68
C ALA A 20 15.29 -10.45 -14.68
N ALA A 21 15.64 -9.96 -13.49
CA ALA A 21 16.21 -10.76 -12.40
C ALA A 21 15.13 -11.37 -11.50
N GLY A 22 13.85 -11.07 -11.73
CA GLY A 22 12.74 -11.51 -10.89
C GLY A 22 12.50 -10.61 -9.67
N GLU A 23 13.17 -9.47 -9.60
CA GLU A 23 13.03 -8.52 -8.50
C GLU A 23 11.77 -7.68 -8.66
N ILE A 24 11.04 -7.44 -7.57
CA ILE A 24 9.90 -6.53 -7.57
C ILE A 24 10.42 -5.10 -7.80
N VAL A 25 9.94 -4.45 -8.85
CA VAL A 25 10.21 -3.03 -9.14
C VAL A 25 9.01 -2.12 -8.86
N GLU A 26 7.81 -2.70 -8.78
CA GLU A 26 6.58 -2.03 -8.39
C GLU A 26 5.61 -3.06 -7.84
N ALA A 27 4.87 -2.72 -6.78
CA ALA A 27 3.80 -3.57 -6.28
C ALA A 27 2.57 -2.74 -5.93
N ARG A 28 1.41 -3.39 -5.92
CA ARG A 28 0.12 -2.81 -5.56
C ARG A 28 -0.72 -3.86 -4.84
N ILE A 29 -1.55 -3.43 -3.91
CA ILE A 29 -2.55 -4.27 -3.25
C ILE A 29 -3.94 -3.67 -3.48
N ARG A 30 -4.90 -4.52 -3.80
CA ARG A 30 -6.34 -4.23 -3.74
C ARG A 30 -6.97 -5.10 -2.65
N ARG A 31 -7.52 -4.49 -1.60
CA ARG A 31 -8.18 -5.24 -0.52
C ARG A 31 -9.62 -5.55 -0.89
N ASP A 32 -10.07 -6.73 -0.53
CA ASP A 32 -11.48 -7.11 -0.70
C ASP A 32 -12.37 -6.30 0.24
N GLY A 33 -13.50 -5.81 -0.28
CA GLY A 33 -14.46 -5.00 0.47
C GLY A 33 -14.08 -3.52 0.62
N VAL A 34 -13.07 -3.05 -0.11
CA VAL A 34 -12.75 -1.62 -0.26
C VAL A 34 -13.00 -1.23 -1.70
N THR A 35 -13.84 -0.21 -1.94
CA THR A 35 -14.12 0.25 -3.30
C THR A 35 -12.86 0.88 -3.92
N PRO A 36 -12.34 0.35 -5.05
CA PRO A 36 -11.09 0.84 -5.62
C PRO A 36 -11.21 2.24 -6.23
N ALA A 37 -10.10 2.97 -6.25
CA ALA A 37 -10.01 4.22 -7.00
C ALA A 37 -10.29 3.99 -8.49
N GLY A 38 -11.00 4.92 -9.13
CA GLY A 38 -11.46 4.84 -10.51
C GLY A 38 -12.89 4.31 -10.67
N ALA A 39 -13.46 3.63 -9.67
CA ALA A 39 -14.85 3.19 -9.73
C ALA A 39 -15.80 4.39 -9.81
N VAL A 40 -16.84 4.27 -10.65
CA VAL A 40 -17.95 5.23 -10.70
C VAL A 40 -19.18 4.57 -10.09
N LEU A 41 -19.73 5.21 -9.06
CA LEU A 41 -20.83 4.68 -8.26
C LEU A 41 -22.05 5.60 -8.33
N GLU A 42 -23.23 5.03 -8.21
CA GLU A 42 -24.38 5.78 -7.70
C GLU A 42 -24.29 5.82 -6.17
N ALA A 43 -24.27 7.03 -5.61
CA ALA A 43 -24.10 7.29 -4.20
C ALA A 43 -25.20 8.21 -3.68
N LYS A 44 -25.62 8.01 -2.44
CA LYS A 44 -26.58 8.87 -1.76
C LYS A 44 -25.86 9.97 -1.01
N LEU A 45 -26.24 11.23 -1.23
CA LEU A 45 -25.73 12.37 -0.45
C LEU A 45 -26.33 12.32 0.96
N ILE A 46 -25.50 12.07 1.98
CA ILE A 46 -25.95 11.87 3.37
C ILE A 46 -25.61 13.03 4.30
N ALA A 47 -24.73 13.94 3.90
CA ALA A 47 -24.43 15.15 4.65
C ALA A 47 -23.85 16.23 3.72
N ILE A 48 -24.28 17.49 3.88
CA ILE A 48 -23.70 18.65 3.19
C ILE A 48 -22.75 19.43 4.12
N ALA A 49 -22.98 19.38 5.43
CA ALA A 49 -22.15 20.03 6.45
C ALA A 49 -21.93 19.08 7.65
N PRO A 50 -20.78 19.16 8.37
CA PRO A 50 -19.64 20.05 8.13
C PRO A 50 -18.75 19.62 6.96
N ARG A 51 -18.97 18.42 6.40
CA ARG A 51 -18.25 17.91 5.23
C ARG A 51 -19.24 17.20 4.30
N VAL A 52 -19.14 17.49 3.01
CA VAL A 52 -19.95 16.80 2.00
C VAL A 52 -19.57 15.32 1.98
N THR A 53 -20.55 14.47 2.25
CA THR A 53 -20.37 13.03 2.44
C THR A 53 -21.44 12.26 1.67
N VAL A 54 -21.01 11.26 0.93
CA VAL A 54 -21.91 10.34 0.22
C VAL A 54 -21.73 8.91 0.75
N GLU A 55 -22.77 8.10 0.61
CA GLU A 55 -22.78 6.67 0.94
C GLU A 55 -23.04 5.84 -0.31
N ALA A 56 -22.24 4.80 -0.53
CA ALA A 56 -22.40 3.82 -1.60
C ALA A 56 -21.76 2.49 -1.19
N ASN A 57 -22.38 1.36 -1.54
CA ASN A 57 -21.86 0.01 -1.25
C ASN A 57 -21.52 -0.25 0.24
N GLY A 58 -22.22 0.40 1.17
CA GLY A 58 -21.93 0.29 2.61
C GLY A 58 -20.67 1.06 3.06
N GLU A 59 -20.03 1.81 2.16
CA GLU A 59 -18.91 2.70 2.46
C GLU A 59 -19.36 4.17 2.42
N THR A 60 -18.60 5.03 3.11
CA THR A 60 -18.80 6.47 3.06
C THR A 60 -17.59 7.16 2.44
N PHE A 61 -17.85 8.15 1.59
CA PHE A 61 -16.84 8.90 0.86
C PHE A 61 -16.98 10.40 1.14
N PHE A 62 -15.86 11.06 1.34
CA PHE A 62 -15.83 12.52 1.39
C PHE A 62 -15.67 13.11 -0.01
N LEU A 63 -16.34 14.25 -0.23
CA LEU A 63 -16.19 15.07 -1.43
C LEU A 63 -15.53 16.40 -1.05
N PRO A 64 -14.18 16.50 -1.03
CA PRO A 64 -13.46 17.73 -0.66
C PRO A 64 -13.79 18.92 -1.56
N ARG A 65 -14.20 18.66 -2.80
CA ARG A 65 -14.62 19.68 -3.77
C ARG A 65 -16.10 20.07 -3.63
N GLY A 66 -16.80 19.47 -2.67
CA GLY A 66 -18.24 19.64 -2.47
C GLY A 66 -19.09 18.88 -3.52
N ALA A 67 -20.39 19.14 -3.46
CA ALA A 67 -21.37 18.73 -4.46
C ALA A 67 -22.23 19.95 -4.81
N SER A 68 -22.58 20.12 -6.08
CA SER A 68 -23.38 21.25 -6.56
C SER A 68 -24.71 20.79 -7.14
N GLY A 69 -25.79 21.52 -6.84
CA GLY A 69 -27.10 21.30 -7.46
C GLY A 69 -27.87 20.09 -6.94
N ILE A 70 -27.51 19.55 -5.77
CA ILE A 70 -28.10 18.32 -5.21
C ILE A 70 -28.45 18.54 -3.74
N SER A 71 -29.66 18.15 -3.35
CA SER A 71 -30.13 18.19 -1.96
C SER A 71 -29.71 16.95 -1.17
N GLU A 72 -29.58 17.08 0.14
CA GLU A 72 -29.36 15.93 1.01
C GLU A 72 -30.45 14.85 0.82
N GLY A 73 -30.05 13.59 0.86
CA GLY A 73 -30.89 12.43 0.58
C GLY A 73 -31.01 12.05 -0.90
N ALA A 74 -30.59 12.91 -1.83
CA ALA A 74 -30.64 12.62 -3.25
C ALA A 74 -29.49 11.71 -3.72
N THR A 75 -29.74 10.96 -4.79
CA THR A 75 -28.73 10.13 -5.46
C THR A 75 -27.92 10.98 -6.43
N MET A 76 -26.61 10.73 -6.47
CA MET A 76 -25.67 11.36 -7.38
C MET A 76 -24.62 10.36 -7.84
N ARG A 77 -23.95 10.66 -8.96
CA ARG A 77 -22.85 9.85 -9.44
C ARG A 77 -21.52 10.41 -8.95
N VAL A 78 -20.68 9.54 -8.45
CA VAL A 78 -19.36 9.89 -7.92
C VAL A 78 -18.29 8.97 -8.47
N ARG A 79 -17.11 9.53 -8.77
CA ARG A 79 -15.90 8.74 -9.08
C ARG A 79 -15.02 8.70 -7.85
N VAL A 80 -14.67 7.50 -7.40
CA VAL A 80 -13.71 7.31 -6.30
C VAL A 80 -12.32 7.72 -6.78
N THR A 81 -11.66 8.62 -6.08
CA THR A 81 -10.30 9.10 -6.42
C THR A 81 -9.24 8.62 -5.43
N ARG A 82 -9.66 8.20 -4.23
CA ARG A 82 -8.80 7.54 -3.24
C ARG A 82 -9.64 6.55 -2.44
N GLU A 83 -9.12 5.34 -2.33
CA GLU A 83 -9.67 4.26 -1.51
C GLU A 83 -9.74 4.68 -0.03
N ALA A 84 -10.65 4.06 0.73
CA ALA A 84 -10.51 4.09 2.18
C ALA A 84 -9.15 3.47 2.52
N LEU A 85 -8.24 4.21 3.16
CA LEU A 85 -6.88 3.69 3.38
C LEU A 85 -6.86 2.60 4.46
N GLY A 86 -7.85 2.60 5.37
CA GLY A 86 -7.72 1.85 6.61
C GLY A 86 -6.47 2.32 7.37
N GLY A 87 -5.82 1.41 8.08
CA GLY A 87 -4.66 1.64 8.91
C GLY A 87 -5.02 1.94 10.37
N ALA A 88 -4.06 2.52 11.08
CA ALA A 88 -4.26 3.07 12.43
C ALA A 88 -5.31 4.20 12.49
N GLU A 89 -5.79 4.67 11.35
CA GLU A 89 -6.75 5.76 11.22
C GLU A 89 -8.01 5.32 10.45
N PRO A 90 -8.83 4.41 11.00
CA PRO A 90 -10.01 3.86 10.31
C PRO A 90 -11.07 4.91 9.95
N TRP A 91 -10.97 6.11 10.51
CA TRP A 91 -11.79 7.27 10.11
C TRP A 91 -11.36 7.90 8.77
N LYS A 92 -10.21 7.54 8.20
CA LYS A 92 -9.75 8.00 6.87
C LYS A 92 -10.54 7.30 5.76
N ARG A 93 -11.80 7.74 5.64
CA ARG A 93 -12.75 7.39 4.58
C ARG A 93 -12.17 7.63 3.18
N GLY A 94 -12.76 6.94 2.20
CA GLY A 94 -12.47 7.17 0.80
C GLY A 94 -12.77 8.60 0.36
N ILE A 95 -12.14 9.03 -0.72
CA ILE A 95 -12.43 10.31 -1.37
C ILE A 95 -13.07 10.03 -2.72
N ALA A 96 -14.10 10.80 -3.03
CA ALA A 96 -14.73 10.80 -4.33
C ALA A 96 -14.93 12.23 -4.84
N VAL A 97 -15.24 12.34 -6.13
CA VAL A 97 -15.63 13.58 -6.78
C VAL A 97 -16.95 13.36 -7.52
N GLN A 98 -17.82 14.37 -7.53
CA GLN A 98 -19.02 14.36 -8.38
C GLN A 98 -18.62 14.16 -9.85
N THR A 99 -19.39 13.35 -10.58
CA THR A 99 -19.16 13.07 -11.99
C THR A 99 -20.49 12.86 -12.72
N ASP A 100 -20.49 13.08 -14.03
CA ASP A 100 -21.60 12.76 -14.93
C ASP A 100 -21.38 11.48 -15.74
N GLU A 101 -20.29 10.76 -15.47
CA GLU A 101 -20.03 9.43 -16.03
C GLU A 101 -21.04 8.39 -15.53
N TYR A 102 -21.32 7.38 -16.35
CA TYR A 102 -22.15 6.25 -15.93
C TYR A 102 -21.40 5.34 -14.96
N PRO A 103 -22.13 4.66 -14.04
CA PRO A 103 -21.52 3.70 -13.13
C PRO A 103 -20.71 2.64 -13.87
N CYS A 104 -19.50 2.38 -13.36
CA CYS A 104 -18.59 1.40 -13.90
C CYS A 104 -17.67 0.87 -12.80
N GLU A 105 -17.17 -0.34 -12.99
CA GLU A 105 -16.12 -0.88 -12.14
C GLU A 105 -14.83 -0.08 -12.29
N ALA A 106 -14.01 -0.09 -11.23
CA ALA A 106 -12.67 0.48 -11.32
C ALA A 106 -11.82 -0.28 -12.36
N PRO A 107 -10.83 0.39 -12.98
CA PRO A 107 -9.83 -0.29 -13.81
C PRO A 107 -9.18 -1.48 -13.09
N PRO A 108 -8.63 -2.46 -13.82
CA PRO A 108 -7.86 -3.54 -13.21
C PRO A 108 -6.70 -2.99 -12.37
N LEU A 109 -6.27 -3.74 -11.34
CA LEU A 109 -5.17 -3.30 -10.45
C LEU A 109 -3.86 -3.11 -11.24
N ALA A 110 -3.65 -4.00 -12.21
CA ALA A 110 -2.62 -3.96 -13.24
C ALA A 110 -3.06 -4.87 -14.41
N ASP A 111 -2.46 -4.68 -15.58
CA ASP A 111 -2.62 -5.57 -16.74
C ASP A 111 -1.44 -6.53 -16.80
N GLY A 112 -1.70 -7.82 -16.59
CA GLY A 112 -0.64 -8.83 -16.39
C GLY A 112 -1.15 -10.27 -16.41
N VAL A 113 -0.23 -11.20 -16.16
CA VAL A 113 -0.54 -12.64 -16.08
C VAL A 113 -0.91 -13.04 -14.66
N GLU A 114 -1.82 -14.00 -14.51
CA GLU A 114 -2.14 -14.55 -13.19
C GLU A 114 -1.05 -15.52 -12.73
N GLY A 115 -0.61 -15.40 -11.48
CA GLY A 115 0.44 -16.25 -10.93
C GLY A 115 0.84 -15.84 -9.51
N ARG A 116 1.54 -16.75 -8.82
CA ARG A 116 2.15 -16.47 -7.51
C ARG A 116 3.35 -15.55 -7.69
N ILE A 117 3.50 -14.58 -6.78
CA ILE A 117 4.63 -13.65 -6.77
C ILE A 117 5.66 -14.15 -5.76
N GLU A 118 6.74 -14.78 -6.21
CA GLU A 118 7.69 -15.45 -5.32
C GLU A 118 8.39 -14.49 -4.34
N ALA A 119 8.88 -13.35 -4.82
CA ALA A 119 9.58 -12.33 -4.01
C ALA A 119 8.67 -11.49 -3.09
N TRP A 120 7.41 -11.90 -2.89
CA TRP A 120 6.44 -11.13 -2.12
C TRP A 120 6.74 -11.11 -0.62
N ASP A 121 7.24 -12.22 -0.07
CA ASP A 121 7.46 -12.33 1.38
C ASP A 121 8.60 -11.41 1.85
N ASP A 122 9.64 -11.21 1.03
CA ASP A 122 10.70 -10.23 1.29
C ASP A 122 10.17 -8.80 1.28
N LEU A 123 9.27 -8.48 0.34
CA LEU A 123 8.61 -7.17 0.31
C LEU A 123 7.70 -6.94 1.53
N LEU A 124 7.06 -7.99 2.05
CA LEU A 124 6.29 -7.90 3.29
C LEU A 124 7.19 -7.66 4.50
N GLU A 125 8.42 -8.20 4.51
CA GLU A 125 9.41 -7.89 5.55
C GLU A 125 9.88 -6.44 5.49
N ASP A 126 10.20 -5.92 4.29
CA ASP A 126 10.50 -4.49 4.08
C ASP A 126 9.35 -3.62 4.63
N ALA A 127 8.10 -3.97 4.31
CA ALA A 127 6.92 -3.23 4.76
C ALA A 127 6.66 -3.33 6.27
N ARG A 128 6.92 -4.50 6.85
CA ARG A 128 6.71 -4.79 8.28
C ARG A 128 7.70 -4.04 9.15
N THR A 129 8.95 -4.02 8.74
CA THR A 129 10.05 -3.43 9.51
C THR A 129 10.21 -1.94 9.21
N GLY A 130 9.84 -1.52 8.00
CA GLY A 130 10.18 -0.20 7.46
C GLY A 130 11.67 -0.08 7.13
N LEU A 131 12.42 -1.19 7.10
CA LEU A 131 13.86 -1.18 6.81
C LEU A 131 14.08 -1.73 5.40
N VAL A 132 14.81 -0.99 4.56
CA VAL A 132 15.12 -1.39 3.19
C VAL A 132 16.62 -1.24 2.95
N ASP A 133 17.32 -2.36 2.80
CA ASP A 133 18.75 -2.37 2.56
C ASP A 133 19.11 -1.98 1.11
N PHE A 134 20.26 -1.33 0.95
CA PHE A 134 20.88 -1.09 -0.35
C PHE A 134 22.41 -1.18 -0.22
N ASP A 135 23.12 -1.28 -1.34
CA ASP A 135 24.59 -1.33 -1.31
C ASP A 135 25.17 -0.02 -0.75
N GLY A 136 25.74 -0.10 0.47
CA GLY A 136 26.32 1.03 1.17
C GLY A 136 25.48 1.62 2.31
N GLY A 137 24.27 1.13 2.55
CA GLY A 137 23.40 1.68 3.60
C GLY A 137 22.03 1.01 3.74
N GLN A 138 21.16 1.66 4.51
CA GLN A 138 19.79 1.22 4.77
C GLN A 138 18.87 2.44 4.79
N LEU A 139 17.66 2.27 4.27
CA LEU A 139 16.58 3.23 4.43
C LEU A 139 15.72 2.82 5.61
N ARG A 140 15.33 3.80 6.44
CA ARG A 140 14.31 3.63 7.47
C ARG A 140 13.08 4.44 7.09
N ILE A 141 11.96 3.75 6.90
CA ILE A 141 10.70 4.29 6.39
C ILE A 141 9.67 4.31 7.52
N GLU A 142 9.26 5.50 7.94
CA GLU A 142 8.34 5.68 9.05
C GLU A 142 7.13 6.53 8.63
N PRO A 143 5.90 5.98 8.65
CA PRO A 143 4.70 6.78 8.42
C PRO A 143 4.43 7.68 9.63
N THR A 144 4.14 8.96 9.37
CA THR A 144 3.67 9.92 10.38
C THR A 144 2.25 10.37 10.06
N ALA A 145 1.66 11.18 10.96
CA ALA A 145 0.33 11.75 10.74
C ALA A 145 0.25 12.64 9.48
N ALA A 146 1.35 13.30 9.08
CA ALA A 146 1.37 14.28 8.00
C ALA A 146 1.97 13.75 6.69
N MET A 147 3.04 12.95 6.79
CA MET A 147 3.80 12.42 5.65
C MET A 147 4.53 11.13 6.02
N THR A 148 5.02 10.38 5.04
CA THR A 148 5.98 9.29 5.30
C THR A 148 7.40 9.87 5.32
N MET A 149 8.22 9.48 6.29
CA MET A 149 9.62 9.88 6.38
C MET A 149 10.51 8.72 5.93
N ILE A 150 11.55 9.03 5.17
CA ILE A 150 12.63 8.11 4.80
C ILE A 150 13.92 8.72 5.34
N ASP A 151 14.53 8.04 6.30
CA ASP A 151 15.84 8.36 6.85
C ASP A 151 16.91 7.49 6.17
N VAL A 152 18.12 8.04 6.03
CA VAL A 152 19.21 7.43 5.27
C VAL A 152 20.42 7.23 6.18
N ASP A 153 20.70 5.96 6.48
CA ASP A 153 21.88 5.53 7.20
C ASP A 153 22.84 4.78 6.27
N GLY A 154 24.15 4.91 6.51
CA GLY A 154 25.15 4.16 5.74
C GLY A 154 26.59 4.50 6.08
N TRP A 155 27.52 3.84 5.38
CA TRP A 155 28.96 3.94 5.64
C TRP A 155 29.76 4.50 4.46
N LEU A 156 29.09 4.91 3.38
CA LEU A 156 29.71 5.58 2.25
C LEU A 156 29.97 7.06 2.57
N VAL A 157 30.86 7.69 1.79
CA VAL A 157 31.04 9.15 1.84
C VAL A 157 29.73 9.86 1.46
N PRO A 158 29.40 11.03 2.06
CA PRO A 158 28.07 11.65 1.96
C PRO A 158 27.52 11.76 0.54
N ASP A 159 28.32 12.27 -0.40
CA ASP A 159 27.90 12.42 -1.80
C ASP A 159 27.50 11.10 -2.45
N LYS A 160 28.24 10.01 -2.18
CA LYS A 160 27.96 8.69 -2.74
C LYS A 160 26.80 8.02 -2.01
N LEU A 161 26.73 8.16 -0.68
CA LEU A 161 25.63 7.66 0.13
C LEU A 161 24.30 8.26 -0.36
N SER A 162 24.23 9.58 -0.53
CA SER A 162 23.02 10.26 -0.98
C SER A 162 22.60 9.87 -2.39
N GLN A 163 23.55 9.59 -3.29
CA GLN A 163 23.23 9.09 -4.64
C GLN A 163 22.64 7.68 -4.61
N MET A 164 23.24 6.76 -3.85
CA MET A 164 22.74 5.39 -3.71
C MET A 164 21.39 5.36 -2.98
N ALA A 165 21.25 6.16 -1.94
CA ALA A 165 20.01 6.31 -1.20
C ALA A 165 18.90 6.97 -2.05
N ALA A 166 19.23 7.87 -2.97
CA ALA A 166 18.25 8.48 -3.87
C ALA A 166 17.66 7.44 -4.82
N TRP A 167 18.53 6.60 -5.39
CA TRP A 167 18.12 5.46 -6.21
C TRP A 167 17.29 4.45 -5.40
N ALA A 168 17.77 4.08 -4.20
CA ALA A 168 17.08 3.15 -3.32
C ALA A 168 15.71 3.69 -2.87
N SER A 169 15.62 4.99 -2.56
CA SER A 169 14.37 5.65 -2.17
C SER A 169 13.36 5.65 -3.32
N ALA A 170 13.80 5.98 -4.54
CA ALA A 170 12.94 5.91 -5.73
C ALA A 170 12.40 4.48 -5.94
N ARG A 171 13.24 3.47 -5.78
CA ARG A 171 12.86 2.05 -5.86
C ARG A 171 11.89 1.66 -4.73
N ALA A 172 12.18 2.02 -3.48
CA ALA A 172 11.34 1.72 -2.32
C ALA A 172 9.96 2.38 -2.42
N ILE A 173 9.88 3.65 -2.84
CA ILE A 173 8.63 4.37 -3.07
C ILE A 173 7.72 3.62 -4.05
N ARG A 174 8.29 3.00 -5.08
CA ARG A 174 7.53 2.21 -6.07
C ARG A 174 7.18 0.82 -5.57
N ARG A 175 8.16 0.10 -5.00
CA ARG A 175 7.98 -1.27 -4.49
C ARG A 175 6.95 -1.33 -3.38
N LEU A 176 6.91 -0.32 -2.51
CA LEU A 176 6.00 -0.27 -1.36
C LEU A 176 4.71 0.51 -1.64
N ASP A 177 4.51 1.00 -2.87
CA ASP A 177 3.39 1.86 -3.28
C ASP A 177 3.21 3.11 -2.40
N LEU A 178 4.32 3.78 -2.06
CA LEU A 178 4.28 5.01 -1.26
C LEU A 178 3.65 6.14 -2.09
N GLY A 179 2.47 6.57 -1.64
CA GLY A 179 1.73 7.70 -2.19
C GLY A 179 1.59 8.85 -1.19
N GLY A 180 1.22 10.02 -1.70
CA GLY A 180 1.06 11.23 -0.90
C GLY A 180 2.39 11.91 -0.67
N SER A 181 2.51 12.60 0.47
CA SER A 181 3.71 13.34 0.83
C SER A 181 4.73 12.40 1.49
N THR A 182 5.94 12.36 0.93
CA THR A 182 7.09 11.60 1.44
C THR A 182 8.29 12.54 1.61
N GLY A 183 8.83 12.66 2.81
CA GLY A 183 10.07 13.36 3.09
C GLY A 183 11.24 12.39 3.10
N ILE A 184 12.35 12.74 2.44
CA ILE A 184 13.58 11.96 2.43
C ILE A 184 14.67 12.83 3.06
N ASP A 185 15.26 12.35 4.15
CA ASP A 185 16.33 13.02 4.87
C ASP A 185 17.67 12.41 4.46
N PHE A 186 18.39 13.11 3.58
CA PHE A 186 19.72 12.69 3.16
C PHE A 186 20.79 13.31 4.07
N PRO A 187 22.00 12.72 4.15
CA PRO A 187 23.16 13.40 4.70
C PRO A 187 23.32 14.81 4.11
N SER A 188 23.74 15.76 4.95
CA SER A 188 23.99 17.13 4.51
C SER A 188 25.11 17.18 3.46
N LEU A 189 24.83 17.80 2.32
CA LEU A 189 25.77 17.95 1.20
C LEU A 189 26.15 19.42 1.01
N GLU A 190 27.46 19.70 0.95
CA GLU A 190 27.97 21.08 0.78
C GLU A 190 27.79 21.58 -0.67
N GLY A 191 28.07 20.71 -1.64
CA GLY A 191 28.10 21.05 -3.07
C GLY A 191 26.71 21.19 -3.68
N LYS A 192 26.47 22.28 -4.42
CA LYS A 192 25.24 22.44 -5.23
C LYS A 192 25.11 21.33 -6.28
N GLU A 193 26.21 20.90 -6.88
CA GLU A 193 26.24 19.85 -7.89
C GLU A 193 25.83 18.49 -7.31
N ALA A 194 26.37 18.11 -6.15
CA ALA A 194 25.98 16.88 -5.45
C ALA A 194 24.48 16.85 -5.10
N ARG A 195 23.93 17.98 -4.62
CA ARG A 195 22.49 18.14 -4.35
C ARG A 195 21.63 18.02 -5.61
N GLN A 196 22.11 18.58 -6.73
CA GLN A 196 21.42 18.47 -8.01
C GLN A 196 21.43 17.01 -8.51
N GLN A 197 22.53 16.29 -8.32
CA GLN A 197 22.65 14.89 -8.74
C GLN A 197 21.64 13.99 -8.02
N VAL A 198 21.40 14.19 -6.72
CA VAL A 198 20.34 13.48 -5.98
C VAL A 198 18.97 13.74 -6.63
N GLY A 199 18.69 15.00 -6.97
CA GLY A 199 17.46 15.36 -7.67
C GLY A 199 17.34 14.72 -9.04
N THR A 200 18.43 14.62 -9.79
CA THR A 200 18.46 13.95 -11.10
C THR A 200 18.19 12.45 -10.96
N ILE A 201 18.83 11.78 -10.00
CA ILE A 201 18.60 10.35 -9.75
C ILE A 201 17.14 10.07 -9.38
N LEU A 202 16.54 10.90 -8.52
CA LEU A 202 15.10 10.76 -8.22
C LEU A 202 14.25 10.92 -9.48
N ASP A 203 14.58 11.86 -10.36
CA ASP A 203 13.84 12.08 -11.60
C ASP A 203 14.00 10.94 -12.61
N ASP A 204 15.17 10.31 -12.67
CA ASP A 204 15.47 9.23 -13.60
C ASP A 204 14.82 7.90 -13.18
N TYR A 205 14.74 7.64 -11.86
CA TYR A 205 14.34 6.33 -11.34
C TYR A 205 12.93 6.28 -10.72
N LEU A 206 12.35 7.42 -10.33
CA LEU A 206 10.98 7.47 -9.87
C LEU A 206 10.04 7.76 -11.04
N GLU A 207 9.11 6.85 -11.31
CA GLU A 207 8.17 7.03 -12.42
C GLU A 207 7.11 8.11 -12.10
N LYS A 208 6.89 9.02 -13.06
CA LYS A 208 5.82 10.01 -13.00
C LYS A 208 4.44 9.31 -12.93
N PRO A 209 3.42 9.92 -12.31
CA PRO A 209 3.39 11.28 -11.79
C PRO A 209 3.99 11.43 -10.39
N PHE A 210 4.84 12.44 -10.23
CA PHE A 210 5.28 12.95 -8.93
C PHE A 210 5.79 14.38 -9.08
N GLU A 211 5.71 15.14 -7.99
CA GLU A 211 6.40 16.41 -7.81
C GLU A 211 7.47 16.24 -6.72
N ARG A 212 8.54 17.03 -6.78
CA ARG A 212 9.51 17.07 -5.69
C ARG A 212 10.07 18.47 -5.49
N THR A 213 10.55 18.73 -4.28
CA THR A 213 11.38 19.90 -4.02
C THR A 213 12.81 19.66 -4.53
N ALA A 214 13.58 20.73 -4.67
CA ALA A 214 15.04 20.61 -4.65
C ALA A 214 15.49 20.20 -3.23
N MET A 215 16.67 19.60 -3.12
CA MET A 215 17.29 19.35 -1.82
C MET A 215 17.61 20.68 -1.13
N ASN A 216 17.10 20.85 0.10
CA ASN A 216 17.35 22.07 0.86
C ASN A 216 18.78 22.08 1.46
N GLY A 217 19.09 23.10 2.29
CA GLY A 217 20.41 23.23 2.92
C GLY A 217 20.72 22.19 4.00
N PHE A 218 19.73 21.40 4.41
CA PHE A 218 19.83 20.41 5.48
C PHE A 218 19.77 18.97 4.97
N GLY A 219 19.73 18.76 3.65
CA GLY A 219 19.67 17.42 3.05
C GLY A 219 18.27 16.90 2.76
N PHE A 220 17.22 17.66 3.06
CA PHE A 220 15.84 17.19 2.91
C PHE A 220 15.28 17.40 1.50
N VAL A 221 14.59 16.37 0.99
CA VAL A 221 13.78 16.40 -0.24
C VAL A 221 12.37 15.94 0.07
N GLN A 222 11.36 16.70 -0.35
CA GLN A 222 9.98 16.25 -0.33
C GLN A 222 9.58 15.73 -1.70
N VAL A 223 9.00 14.55 -1.75
CA VAL A 223 8.37 13.93 -2.93
C VAL A 223 6.87 13.82 -2.68
N VAL A 224 6.05 14.24 -3.64
CA VAL A 224 4.59 14.15 -3.59
C VAL A 224 4.08 13.32 -4.76
N ARG A 225 3.41 12.20 -4.45
CA ARG A 225 2.76 11.31 -5.43
C ARG A 225 1.25 11.26 -5.22
N PRO A 226 0.43 10.96 -6.24
CA PRO A 226 -0.96 10.59 -6.02
C PRO A 226 -1.07 9.45 -5.01
N LYS A 227 -1.98 9.57 -4.04
CA LYS A 227 -2.31 8.52 -3.08
C LYS A 227 -3.69 7.98 -3.39
N GLU A 228 -3.76 7.00 -4.30
CA GLU A 228 -5.02 6.36 -4.68
C GLU A 228 -5.43 5.26 -3.71
N ARG A 229 -4.44 4.62 -3.06
CA ARG A 229 -4.63 3.49 -2.16
C ARG A 229 -3.64 3.50 -1.00
N ALA A 230 -3.83 2.58 -0.07
CA ALA A 230 -2.90 2.39 1.05
C ALA A 230 -1.62 1.74 0.54
N SER A 231 -0.49 2.28 0.96
CA SER A 231 0.81 1.67 0.71
C SER A 231 0.98 0.40 1.55
N LEU A 232 1.95 -0.44 1.21
CA LEU A 232 2.30 -1.60 2.03
C LEU A 232 2.71 -1.19 3.46
N ILE A 233 3.42 -0.06 3.61
CA ILE A 233 3.79 0.52 4.91
C ILE A 233 2.56 0.98 5.69
N ASP A 234 1.57 1.59 5.02
CA ASP A 234 0.30 1.99 5.66
C ASP A 234 -0.45 0.76 6.18
N LEU A 235 -0.51 -0.31 5.37
CA LEU A 235 -1.21 -1.55 5.72
C LEU A 235 -0.53 -2.29 6.88
N ALA A 236 0.80 -2.29 6.92
CA ALA A 236 1.58 -2.90 7.99
C ALA A 236 1.34 -2.26 9.37
N GLN A 237 0.80 -1.03 9.44
CA GLN A 237 0.41 -0.40 10.71
C GLN A 237 -0.75 -1.16 11.39
N GLU A 238 -1.64 -1.78 10.62
CA GLU A 238 -2.64 -2.72 11.14
C GLU A 238 -2.05 -4.14 11.22
N ARG A 239 -1.10 -4.34 12.13
CA ARG A 239 -0.30 -5.58 12.21
C ARG A 239 -1.15 -6.86 12.17
N ALA A 240 -2.23 -6.94 12.95
CA ALA A 240 -3.07 -8.14 12.98
C ALA A 240 -3.70 -8.46 11.62
N SER A 241 -4.31 -7.47 10.97
CA SER A 241 -4.96 -7.60 9.66
C SER A 241 -3.95 -7.87 8.54
N PHE A 242 -2.75 -7.27 8.63
CA PHE A 242 -1.65 -7.47 7.68
C PHE A 242 -1.10 -8.89 7.76
N GLU A 243 -0.75 -9.35 8.96
CA GLU A 243 -0.21 -10.70 9.17
C GLU A 243 -1.25 -11.80 8.92
N ALA A 244 -2.54 -11.53 9.16
CA ALA A 244 -3.60 -12.48 8.81
C ALA A 244 -3.63 -12.80 7.31
N ARG A 245 -3.51 -11.78 6.44
CA ARG A 245 -3.47 -11.98 4.98
C ARG A 245 -2.18 -12.65 4.52
N ALA A 246 -1.04 -12.31 5.12
CA ALA A 246 0.23 -12.98 4.88
C ALA A 246 0.19 -14.46 5.28
N LEU A 247 -0.44 -14.77 6.43
CA LEU A 247 -0.62 -16.14 6.91
C LEU A 247 -1.55 -16.95 6.00
N LEU A 248 -2.67 -16.36 5.56
CA LEU A 248 -3.57 -16.99 4.58
C LEU A 248 -2.82 -17.34 3.30
N ARG A 249 -2.04 -16.39 2.74
CA ARG A 249 -1.21 -16.63 1.54
C ARG A 249 -0.27 -17.83 1.68
N ARG A 250 0.35 -18.00 2.85
CA ARG A 250 1.21 -19.16 3.13
C ARG A 250 0.38 -20.44 3.28
N ALA A 251 -0.74 -20.40 3.99
CA ALA A 251 -1.60 -21.56 4.22
C ALA A 251 -2.26 -22.08 2.94
N GLU A 252 -2.46 -21.23 1.93
CA GLU A 252 -3.02 -21.62 0.62
C GLU A 252 -2.18 -22.66 -0.14
N THR A 253 -0.91 -22.89 0.24
CA THR A 253 -0.08 -23.95 -0.36
C THR A 253 -0.32 -25.33 0.24
N SER A 254 -1.06 -25.42 1.34
CA SER A 254 -1.36 -26.69 2.01
C SER A 254 -2.45 -27.47 1.27
N VAL A 255 -2.59 -28.76 1.62
CA VAL A 255 -3.64 -29.65 1.08
C VAL A 255 -4.27 -30.43 2.22
N GLY A 256 -5.60 -30.52 2.22
CA GLY A 256 -6.36 -31.25 3.24
C GLY A 256 -6.57 -30.43 4.51
N ALA A 257 -6.86 -31.14 5.61
CA ALA A 257 -7.16 -30.51 6.89
C ALA A 257 -5.88 -29.91 7.51
N ILE A 258 -5.98 -28.66 7.97
CA ILE A 258 -4.88 -27.94 8.63
C ILE A 258 -5.33 -27.25 9.91
N THR A 259 -4.37 -26.91 10.77
CA THR A 259 -4.55 -25.99 11.89
C THR A 259 -3.66 -24.76 11.70
N ILE A 260 -4.26 -23.58 11.77
CA ILE A 260 -3.55 -22.30 11.80
C ILE A 260 -3.21 -21.96 13.25
N HIS A 261 -1.91 -21.78 13.53
CA HIS A 261 -1.40 -21.32 14.83
C HIS A 261 -0.89 -19.89 14.67
N ALA A 262 -1.45 -18.95 15.42
CA ALA A 262 -1.04 -17.55 15.36
C ALA A 262 -1.32 -16.81 16.67
N HIS A 263 -0.74 -15.62 16.80
CA HIS A 263 -1.06 -14.71 17.90
C HIS A 263 -2.58 -14.45 17.99
N PRO A 264 -3.20 -14.35 19.19
CA PRO A 264 -4.65 -14.19 19.33
C PRO A 264 -5.26 -13.04 18.50
N ALA A 265 -4.55 -11.91 18.39
CA ALA A 265 -5.00 -10.79 17.56
C ALA A 265 -5.07 -11.12 16.06
N VAL A 266 -4.15 -11.95 15.55
CA VAL A 266 -4.15 -12.40 14.15
C VAL A 266 -5.29 -13.38 13.92
N ILE A 267 -5.52 -14.30 14.86
CA ILE A 267 -6.69 -15.21 14.82
C ILE A 267 -8.00 -14.40 14.80
N ALA A 268 -8.12 -13.36 15.63
CA ALA A 268 -9.30 -12.50 15.66
C ALA A 268 -9.49 -11.69 14.37
N ALA A 269 -8.42 -11.40 13.62
CA ALA A 269 -8.48 -10.71 12.34
C ALA A 269 -8.86 -11.63 11.15
N LEU A 270 -8.79 -12.96 11.33
CA LEU A 270 -9.23 -13.92 10.32
C LEU A 270 -10.76 -13.96 10.26
N ARG A 271 -11.31 -13.47 9.14
CA ARG A 271 -12.76 -13.42 8.94
C ARG A 271 -13.33 -14.79 8.57
N PRO A 272 -14.56 -15.15 9.00
CA PRO A 272 -15.17 -16.44 8.68
C PRO A 272 -15.21 -16.75 7.18
N GLU A 273 -15.50 -15.75 6.35
CA GLU A 273 -15.52 -15.89 4.89
C GLU A 273 -14.13 -16.17 4.29
N TRP A 274 -13.06 -15.72 4.95
CA TRP A 274 -11.69 -16.02 4.54
C TRP A 274 -11.30 -17.45 4.88
N ILE A 275 -11.72 -17.93 6.05
CA ILE A 275 -11.50 -19.32 6.45
C ILE A 275 -12.24 -20.26 5.49
N ALA A 276 -13.51 -19.99 5.19
CA ALA A 276 -14.28 -20.78 4.22
C ALA A 276 -13.65 -20.77 2.82
N ALA A 277 -13.08 -19.63 2.39
CA ALA A 277 -12.36 -19.55 1.13
C ALA A 277 -11.07 -20.40 1.14
N LEU A 278 -10.33 -20.39 2.26
CA LEU A 278 -9.14 -21.21 2.43
C LEU A 278 -9.48 -22.71 2.43
N GLU A 279 -10.50 -23.12 3.18
CA GLU A 279 -10.99 -24.51 3.22
C GLU A 279 -11.31 -25.04 1.82
N LYS A 280 -11.97 -24.21 1.00
CA LYS A 280 -12.28 -24.53 -0.40
C LYS A 280 -11.02 -24.67 -1.26
N ARG A 281 -10.00 -23.82 -1.06
CA ARG A 281 -8.75 -23.84 -1.85
C ARG A 281 -7.89 -25.05 -1.52
N ILE A 282 -7.78 -25.41 -0.24
CA ILE A 282 -6.93 -26.53 0.21
C ILE A 282 -7.65 -27.89 0.19
N GLY A 283 -8.98 -27.90 0.05
CA GLY A 283 -9.79 -29.11 0.02
C GLY A 283 -9.87 -29.81 1.39
N GLY A 284 -9.97 -29.05 2.48
CA GLY A 284 -10.04 -29.60 3.84
C GLY A 284 -10.45 -28.56 4.87
N THR A 285 -10.67 -29.00 6.11
CA THR A 285 -11.11 -28.13 7.22
C THR A 285 -9.95 -27.31 7.78
N VAL A 286 -10.24 -26.08 8.22
CA VAL A 286 -9.25 -25.20 8.86
C VAL A 286 -9.61 -25.00 10.32
N ALA A 287 -8.80 -25.54 11.22
CA ALA A 287 -8.88 -25.25 12.65
C ALA A 287 -8.05 -24.01 13.00
N LEU A 288 -8.48 -23.25 14.00
CA LEU A 288 -7.77 -22.06 14.48
C LEU A 288 -7.27 -22.30 15.91
N ASN A 289 -5.97 -22.09 16.15
CA ASN A 289 -5.37 -22.15 17.46
C ASN A 289 -4.68 -20.82 17.80
N ALA A 290 -5.13 -20.17 18.87
CA ALA A 290 -4.51 -18.96 19.37
C ALA A 290 -3.30 -19.30 20.25
N THR A 291 -2.12 -18.82 19.87
CA THR A 291 -0.86 -19.07 20.59
C THR A 291 -0.26 -17.74 21.08
N PRO A 292 -0.52 -17.32 22.33
CA PRO A 292 -0.07 -16.01 22.85
C PRO A 292 1.45 -15.78 22.81
N GLY A 293 2.26 -16.84 22.82
CA GLY A 293 3.72 -16.75 22.77
C GLY A 293 4.30 -16.47 21.38
N LEU A 294 3.49 -16.50 20.31
CA LEU A 294 3.96 -16.18 18.97
C LEU A 294 3.95 -14.68 18.71
N ALA A 295 4.99 -14.17 18.05
CA ALA A 295 4.91 -12.86 17.41
C ALA A 295 3.78 -12.85 16.37
N MET A 296 3.19 -11.67 16.10
CA MET A 296 2.10 -11.58 15.10
C MET A 296 2.54 -12.07 13.71
N SER A 297 3.79 -11.84 13.33
CA SER A 297 4.37 -12.34 12.06
C SER A 297 4.70 -13.83 12.07
N GLY A 298 4.77 -14.46 13.25
CA GLY A 298 5.19 -15.86 13.43
C GLY A 298 4.09 -16.90 13.23
N GLY A 299 2.93 -16.50 12.68
CA GLY A 299 1.84 -17.43 12.39
C GLY A 299 2.23 -18.46 11.33
N HIS A 300 1.74 -19.69 11.48
CA HIS A 300 1.99 -20.81 10.56
C HIS A 300 0.79 -21.77 10.48
N ALA A 301 0.79 -22.64 9.48
CA ALA A 301 -0.22 -23.65 9.26
C ALA A 301 0.42 -25.04 9.10
N HIS A 302 -0.22 -26.08 9.62
CA HIS A 302 0.19 -27.49 9.48
C HIS A 302 -1.00 -28.43 9.40
#